data_AF-A0A927Z5X9-F1
#
_entry.id   AF-A0A927Z5X9-F1
#
_cell.length_a   1.000
_cell.length_b   1.000
_cell.length_c   1.000
_cell.angle_alpha   90.00
_cell.angle_beta   90.00
_cell.angle_gamma   90.00
#
_symmetry.space_group_name_H-M   'P 1'
#
loop_
_entity.id
_entity.type
_entity.pdbx_description
1 polymer ?
#
loop_
_entity_poly.entity_id
_entity_poly.type
_entity_poly.pdbx_seq_one_letter_code
_entity_poly.pdbx_strand_id
1 'polypeptide(L)'
;MNKKSKRKKKFLIVGITIAVIIYIIYLLLLFFLWCHRNGTKYNDSWIMGKTVEQIEEKYGEFDYVDKDQDGNMYKATYKVKINGFRVTVDNEQLYYVISFNKEGKAEETSSMTQSKYDPYTN
;
A
#
# COMPACT_ATOMS: atom_id res chain seq x y z
N MET A 1 -40.74 36.09 21.54
CA MET A 1 -40.14 35.08 20.62
C MET A 1 -40.69 33.69 20.96
N ASN A 2 -41.40 33.03 20.04
CA ASN A 2 -42.31 31.90 20.30
C ASN A 2 -41.59 30.56 20.63
N LYS A 3 -41.98 29.87 21.72
CA LYS A 3 -41.34 28.62 22.23
C LYS A 3 -41.28 27.49 21.18
N LYS A 4 -42.24 27.45 20.24
CA LYS A 4 -42.29 26.49 19.13
C LYS A 4 -41.13 26.64 18.13
N SER A 5 -40.66 27.86 17.84
CA SER A 5 -39.59 28.07 16.86
C SER A 5 -38.21 27.68 17.40
N LYS A 6 -38.00 27.82 18.72
CA LYS A 6 -36.77 27.36 19.40
C LYS A 6 -36.61 25.84 19.37
N ARG A 7 -37.70 25.07 19.50
CA ARG A 7 -37.65 23.60 19.39
C ARG A 7 -37.29 23.14 17.97
N LYS A 8 -37.90 23.72 16.93
CA LYS A 8 -37.58 23.39 15.52
C LYS A 8 -36.11 23.67 15.16
N LYS A 9 -35.54 24.79 15.63
CA LYS A 9 -34.11 25.10 15.43
C LYS A 9 -33.19 24.08 16.13
N LYS A 10 -33.54 23.58 17.32
CA LYS A 10 -32.76 22.54 18.01
C LYS A 10 -32.77 21.21 17.25
N PHE A 11 -33.92 20.79 16.71
CA PHE A 11 -33.99 19.58 15.88
C PHE A 11 -33.20 19.70 14.58
N LEU A 12 -33.22 20.88 13.95
CA LEU A 12 -32.39 21.17 12.77
C LEU A 12 -30.89 21.08 13.06
N ILE A 13 -30.43 21.67 14.16
CA ILE A 13 -29.02 21.61 14.57
C ILE A 13 -28.60 20.16 14.85
N VAL A 14 -29.41 19.40 15.59
CA VAL A 14 -29.12 17.99 15.89
C VAL A 14 -29.05 17.14 14.61
N GLY A 15 -29.98 17.36 13.67
CA GLY A 15 -29.97 16.67 12.38
C GLY A 15 -28.71 16.97 11.56
N ILE A 16 -28.27 18.22 11.53
CA ILE A 16 -27.03 18.64 10.86
C ILE A 16 -25.82 17.99 11.54
N THR A 17 -25.76 17.99 12.87
CA THR A 17 -24.65 17.36 13.61
C THR A 17 -24.55 15.87 13.31
N ILE A 18 -25.68 15.15 13.28
CA ILE A 18 -25.70 13.72 12.94
C ILE A 18 -25.24 13.49 11.50
N ALA A 19 -25.71 14.30 10.54
CA ALA A 19 -25.30 14.20 9.14
C ALA A 19 -23.78 14.43 8.97
N VAL A 20 -23.20 15.40 9.68
CA VAL A 20 -21.75 15.65 9.68
C VAL A 20 -20.98 14.47 10.27
N ILE A 21 -21.45 13.89 11.37
CA ILE A 21 -20.80 12.71 11.98
C ILE A 21 -20.83 11.51 11.02
N ILE A 22 -21.98 11.24 10.39
CA ILE A 22 -22.11 10.16 9.39
C ILE A 22 -21.15 10.41 8.22
N TYR A 23 -21.04 11.65 7.76
CA TYR A 23 -20.12 12.01 6.68
C TYR A 23 -18.65 11.80 7.08
N ILE A 24 -18.25 12.16 8.30
CA ILE A 24 -16.90 11.89 8.81
C ILE A 24 -16.63 10.38 8.88
N ILE A 25 -17.58 9.58 9.40
CA ILE A 25 -17.44 8.12 9.44
C ILE A 25 -17.29 7.55 8.03
N TYR A 26 -18.08 8.05 7.06
CA TYR A 26 -17.96 7.66 5.66
C TYR A 26 -16.58 7.96 5.08
N LEU A 27 -16.03 9.16 5.34
CA LEU A 27 -14.67 9.52 4.91
C LEU A 27 -13.60 8.62 5.56
N LEU A 28 -13.74 8.29 6.85
CA LEU A 28 -12.83 7.39 7.55
C LEU A 28 -12.90 5.96 6.99
N LEU A 29 -14.09 5.48 6.61
CA LEU A 29 -14.24 4.18 5.96
C LEU A 29 -13.58 4.15 4.58
N LEU A 30 -13.74 5.21 3.78
CA LEU A 30 -13.04 5.33 2.49
C LEU A 30 -11.52 5.35 2.68
N PHE A 31 -11.04 6.10 3.66
CA PHE A 31 -9.61 6.14 3.99
C PHE A 31 -9.09 4.78 4.45
N PHE A 32 -9.82 4.09 5.33
CA PHE A 32 -9.48 2.74 5.79
C PHE A 32 -9.43 1.74 4.63
N LEU A 33 -10.41 1.78 3.72
CA LEU A 33 -10.42 0.94 2.52
C LEU A 33 -9.25 1.27 1.59
N TRP A 34 -8.86 2.54 1.49
CA TRP A 34 -7.70 2.93 0.70
C TRP A 34 -6.38 2.44 1.31
N CYS A 35 -6.22 2.52 2.64
CA CYS A 35 -5.04 2.03 3.35
C CYS A 35 -4.93 0.50 3.43
N HIS A 36 -6.06 -0.23 3.44
CA HIS A 36 -6.07 -1.70 3.57
C HIS A 36 -6.30 -2.46 2.26
N ARG A 37 -6.37 -1.77 1.13
CA ARG A 37 -6.40 -2.42 -0.19
C ARG A 37 -5.11 -3.20 -0.51
N ASN A 38 -4.05 -3.02 0.28
CA ASN A 38 -2.78 -3.73 0.16
C ASN A 38 -2.81 -5.04 0.95
N GLY A 39 -3.56 -6.02 0.42
CA GLY A 39 -3.65 -7.39 0.96
C GLY A 39 -2.43 -8.27 0.65
N THR A 40 -1.26 -7.67 0.44
CA THR A 40 -0.01 -8.39 0.18
C THR A 40 0.71 -8.66 1.49
N LYS A 41 1.50 -9.76 1.54
CA LYS A 41 2.44 -10.06 2.64
C LYS A 41 3.34 -8.84 2.99
N TYR A 42 3.58 -8.00 1.99
CA TYR A 42 4.42 -6.81 2.03
C TYR A 42 3.53 -5.58 2.21
N ASN A 43 3.90 -4.71 3.16
CA ASN A 43 3.18 -3.48 3.46
C ASN A 43 3.88 -2.32 2.75
N ASP A 44 3.30 -1.89 1.62
CA ASP A 44 3.85 -0.82 0.78
C ASP A 44 4.14 0.44 1.60
N SER A 45 3.17 0.92 2.39
CA SER A 45 3.31 2.14 3.19
C SER A 45 4.47 2.07 4.19
N TRP A 46 4.78 0.89 4.72
CA TRP A 46 5.94 0.73 5.60
C TRP A 46 7.26 0.68 4.82
N ILE A 47 7.25 0.05 3.64
CA ILE A 47 8.42 -0.10 2.76
C ILE A 47 8.87 1.26 2.20
N MET A 48 7.94 2.13 1.85
CA MET A 48 8.26 3.45 1.30
C MET A 48 9.27 4.23 2.16
N GLY A 49 10.34 4.69 1.52
CA GLY A 49 11.42 5.45 2.15
C GLY A 49 12.36 4.64 3.05
N LYS A 50 12.20 3.31 3.14
CA LYS A 50 13.14 2.42 3.86
C LYS A 50 14.31 2.04 2.98
N THR A 51 15.44 1.77 3.63
CA THR A 51 16.65 1.22 3.00
C THR A 51 16.51 -0.28 2.76
N VAL A 52 17.37 -0.81 1.90
CA VAL A 52 17.48 -2.25 1.60
C VAL A 52 17.60 -3.06 2.89
N GLU A 53 18.52 -2.66 3.78
CA GLU A 53 18.82 -3.38 5.02
C GLU A 53 17.61 -3.42 5.96
N GLN A 54 16.89 -2.31 6.08
CA GLN A 54 15.68 -2.25 6.91
C GLN A 54 14.59 -3.18 6.37
N ILE A 55 14.44 -3.25 5.05
CA ILE A 55 13.44 -4.10 4.40
C ILE A 55 13.79 -5.57 4.61
N GLU A 56 15.06 -5.95 4.40
CA GLU A 56 15.52 -7.32 4.61
C GLU A 56 15.45 -7.75 6.08
N GLU A 57 15.75 -6.85 7.03
CA GLU A 57 15.59 -7.12 8.46
C GLU A 57 14.15 -7.52 8.81
N LYS A 58 13.15 -6.90 8.16
CA LYS A 58 11.74 -7.17 8.43
C LYS A 58 11.15 -8.32 7.63
N TYR A 59 11.52 -8.43 6.34
CA TYR A 59 10.85 -9.32 5.39
C TYR A 59 11.73 -10.49 4.91
N GLY A 60 13.01 -10.48 5.26
CA GLY A 60 14.03 -11.42 4.80
C GLY A 60 14.71 -10.96 3.51
N GLU A 61 15.74 -11.70 3.10
CA GLU A 61 16.52 -11.44 1.89
C GLU A 61 15.64 -11.46 0.62
N PHE A 62 15.97 -10.59 -0.33
CA PHE A 62 15.29 -10.54 -1.63
C PHE A 62 15.54 -11.81 -2.47
N ASP A 63 14.54 -12.22 -3.25
CA ASP A 63 14.70 -13.35 -4.19
C ASP A 63 15.54 -12.95 -5.43
N TYR A 64 15.45 -11.69 -5.84
CA TYR A 64 16.23 -11.12 -6.95
C TYR A 64 16.60 -9.67 -6.66
N VAL A 65 17.77 -9.24 -7.15
CA VAL A 65 18.29 -7.88 -7.02
C VAL A 65 18.92 -7.43 -8.32
N ASP A 66 18.60 -6.22 -8.76
CA ASP A 66 19.20 -5.57 -9.92
C ASP A 66 20.03 -4.37 -9.46
N LYS A 67 21.24 -4.26 -10.02
CA LYS A 67 22.22 -3.24 -9.67
C LYS A 67 22.65 -2.46 -10.92
N ASP A 68 22.91 -1.18 -10.75
CA ASP A 68 23.44 -0.33 -11.82
C ASP A 68 24.93 -0.64 -12.09
N GLN A 69 25.53 0.07 -13.05
CA GLN A 69 26.95 -0.11 -13.42
C GLN A 69 27.91 0.22 -12.28
N ASP A 70 27.49 1.06 -11.34
CA ASP A 70 28.26 1.47 -10.17
C ASP A 70 28.06 0.51 -8.97
N GLY A 71 27.19 -0.50 -9.13
CA GLY A 71 26.88 -1.51 -8.12
C GLY A 71 25.78 -1.12 -7.14
N ASN A 72 25.11 0.02 -7.34
CA ASN A 72 24.00 0.44 -6.49
C ASN A 72 22.73 -0.33 -6.86
N MET A 73 22.03 -0.82 -5.84
CA MET A 73 20.75 -1.50 -6.04
C MET A 73 19.68 -0.48 -6.42
N TYR A 74 19.06 -0.67 -7.58
CA TYR A 74 17.94 0.17 -8.04
C TYR A 74 16.61 -0.59 -8.07
N LYS A 75 16.65 -1.94 -7.99
CA LYS A 75 15.45 -2.77 -7.93
C LYS A 75 15.70 -4.04 -7.14
N ALA A 76 14.71 -4.47 -6.37
CA ALA A 76 14.71 -5.77 -5.70
C ALA A 76 13.31 -6.40 -5.71
N THR A 77 13.27 -7.72 -5.65
CA THR A 77 12.04 -8.48 -5.88
C THR A 77 11.87 -9.62 -4.89
N TYR A 78 10.63 -9.83 -4.44
CA TYR A 78 10.19 -11.02 -3.73
C TYR A 78 9.24 -11.87 -4.56
N LYS A 79 9.38 -13.20 -4.47
CA LYS A 79 8.35 -14.16 -4.88
C LYS A 79 7.23 -14.16 -3.84
N VAL A 80 6.02 -13.82 -4.27
CA VAL A 80 4.87 -13.83 -3.37
C VAL A 80 4.49 -15.28 -3.03
N LYS A 81 4.53 -15.60 -1.73
CA LYS A 81 4.17 -16.90 -1.16
C LYS A 81 3.20 -16.71 0.00
N ILE A 82 2.14 -17.52 0.06
CA ILE A 82 1.17 -17.58 1.17
C ILE A 82 1.21 -19.00 1.74
N ASN A 83 1.52 -19.13 3.04
CA ASN A 83 1.67 -20.43 3.72
C ASN A 83 2.64 -21.39 3.00
N GLY A 84 3.71 -20.85 2.40
CA GLY A 84 4.69 -21.61 1.63
C GLY A 84 4.29 -21.92 0.19
N PHE A 85 3.04 -21.70 -0.19
CA PHE A 85 2.54 -21.91 -1.55
C PHE A 85 2.78 -20.68 -2.42
N ARG A 86 3.21 -20.91 -3.66
CA ARG A 86 3.40 -19.87 -4.67
C ARG A 86 2.04 -19.23 -5.01
N VAL A 87 1.98 -17.90 -4.97
CA VAL A 87 0.83 -17.16 -5.47
C VAL A 87 0.98 -16.98 -6.97
N THR A 88 -0.04 -17.38 -7.71
CA THR A 88 -0.08 -17.24 -9.17
C THR A 88 -1.30 -16.43 -9.62
N VAL A 89 -1.13 -15.63 -10.68
CA VAL A 89 -2.20 -14.96 -11.40
C VAL A 89 -2.10 -15.42 -12.85
N ASP A 90 -3.20 -15.91 -13.43
CA ASP A 90 -3.21 -16.49 -14.79
C ASP A 90 -2.15 -17.58 -15.02
N ASN A 91 -1.95 -18.46 -14.02
CA ASN A 91 -0.91 -19.51 -13.97
C ASN A 91 0.55 -19.00 -13.96
N GLU A 92 0.76 -17.70 -13.76
CA GLU A 92 2.09 -17.11 -13.66
C GLU A 92 2.43 -16.74 -12.22
N GLN A 93 3.69 -16.94 -11.82
CA GLN A 93 4.17 -16.53 -10.50
C GLN A 93 4.01 -15.02 -10.31
N LEU A 94 3.43 -14.61 -9.19
CA LEU A 94 3.35 -13.21 -8.77
C LEU A 94 4.64 -12.79 -8.05
N TYR A 95 5.18 -11.65 -8.46
CA TYR A 95 6.34 -11.00 -7.90
C TYR A 95 5.94 -9.66 -7.29
N TYR A 96 6.56 -9.33 -6.16
CA TYR A 96 6.49 -8.02 -5.53
C TYR A 96 7.81 -7.31 -5.74
N VAL A 97 7.78 -6.18 -6.44
CA VAL A 97 8.96 -5.45 -6.92
C VAL A 97 9.06 -4.12 -6.19
N ILE A 98 10.26 -3.77 -5.77
CA ILE A 98 10.60 -2.52 -5.09
C ILE A 98 11.67 -1.81 -5.92
N SER A 99 11.43 -0.54 -6.26
CA SER A 99 12.43 0.32 -6.89
C SER A 99 13.04 1.24 -5.84
N PHE A 100 14.35 1.47 -5.96
CA PHE A 100 15.11 2.30 -5.04
C PHE A 100 15.62 3.55 -5.75
N ASN A 101 15.57 4.67 -5.04
CA ASN A 101 16.16 5.91 -5.50
C ASN A 101 17.69 5.88 -5.37
N LYS A 102 18.36 6.93 -5.86
CA LYS A 102 19.82 7.08 -5.78
C LYS A 102 20.39 7.13 -4.35
N GLU A 103 19.56 7.38 -3.34
CA GLU A 103 19.96 7.33 -1.92
C GLU A 103 19.80 5.92 -1.32
N GLY A 104 19.40 4.92 -2.11
CA GLY A 104 19.14 3.55 -1.64
C GLY A 104 17.85 3.40 -0.85
N LYS A 105 16.89 4.32 -0.99
CA LYS A 105 15.58 4.25 -0.33
C LYS A 105 14.49 3.84 -1.31
N ALA A 106 13.57 2.99 -0.86
CA ALA A 106 12.43 2.58 -1.66
C ALA A 106 11.56 3.78 -2.07
N GLU A 107 11.33 3.94 -3.36
CA GLU A 107 10.54 5.03 -3.95
C GLU A 107 9.30 4.55 -4.70
N GLU A 108 9.25 3.26 -5.05
CA GLU A 108 8.11 2.66 -5.73
C GLU A 108 7.97 1.18 -5.36
N THR A 109 6.73 0.70 -5.31
CA THR A 109 6.42 -0.72 -5.14
C THR A 109 5.36 -1.13 -6.16
N SER A 110 5.50 -2.32 -6.74
CA SER A 110 4.53 -2.87 -7.67
C SER A 110 4.40 -4.38 -7.53
N SER A 111 3.33 -4.94 -8.10
CA SER A 111 3.15 -6.39 -8.21
C SER A 111 2.97 -6.76 -9.67
N MET A 112 3.72 -7.76 -10.14
CA MET A 112 3.71 -8.18 -11.54
C MET A 112 3.86 -9.69 -11.68
N THR A 113 3.30 -10.25 -12.75
CA THR A 113 3.41 -11.67 -13.07
C THR A 113 4.67 -11.95 -13.87
N GLN A 114 5.07 -13.23 -13.97
CA GLN A 114 6.30 -13.63 -14.65
C GLN A 114 6.42 -13.14 -16.10
N SER A 115 5.35 -13.09 -16.90
CA SER A 115 5.45 -12.58 -18.29
C SER A 115 5.74 -11.09 -18.37
N LYS A 116 5.35 -10.34 -17.33
CA LYS A 116 5.60 -8.89 -17.19
C LYS A 116 6.89 -8.59 -16.45
N TYR A 117 7.39 -9.57 -15.70
CA TYR A 117 8.68 -9.55 -15.02
C TYR A 117 9.72 -10.17 -15.95
N ASP A 118 10.28 -9.38 -16.86
CA ASP A 118 11.50 -9.76 -17.55
C ASP A 118 12.70 -9.13 -16.83
N PRO A 119 13.49 -9.91 -16.09
CA PRO A 119 14.69 -9.40 -15.42
C PRO A 119 15.84 -9.06 -16.40
N TYR A 120 15.64 -9.24 -17.71
CA TYR A 120 16.68 -9.06 -18.73
C TYR A 120 16.33 -8.05 -19.84
N THR A 121 15.15 -7.40 -19.83
CA THR A 121 14.85 -6.29 -20.74
C THR A 121 14.91 -4.95 -20.02
N ASN A 122 15.91 -4.15 -20.42
CA ASN A 122 16.01 -2.71 -20.16
C ASN A 122 15.17 -1.92 -21.16
#